data_AF-A0A0S8CBE7-F1
#
_entry.id   AF-A0A0S8CBE7-F1
#
_cell.length_a   1.000
_cell.length_b   1.000
_cell.length_c   1.000
_cell.angle_alpha   90.00
_cell.angle_beta   90.00
_cell.angle_gamma   90.00
#
_symmetry.space_group_name_H-M   'P 1'
#
loop_
_entity.id
_entity.type
_entity.pdbx_description
1 polymer ?
#
loop_
_entity_poly.entity_id
_entity_poly.type
_entity_poly.pdbx_seq_one_letter_code
_entity_poly.pdbx_strand_id
1 'polypeptide(L)' 'MKPARIRTVFDIQAIRRDFPILLRQVHGKPLVYLDNAATTQKPRAVIDALVHFYEHQNANIHRAIHTLGEEATAVYE' A
#
# COMPACT_ATOMS: atom_id res chain seq x y z
N MET A 1 -12.63 6.91 38.36
CA MET A 1 -12.35 5.79 37.42
C MET A 1 -11.29 6.27 36.43
N LYS A 2 -10.08 5.71 36.43
CA LYS A 2 -9.02 6.11 35.47
C LYS A 2 -9.27 5.40 34.13
N PRO A 3 -9.15 6.08 32.97
CA PRO A 3 -9.32 5.41 31.68
C PRO A 3 -8.19 4.39 31.48
N ALA A 4 -8.54 3.17 31.11
CA ALA A 4 -7.59 2.13 30.77
C ALA A 4 -6.82 2.54 29.51
N ARG A 5 -5.49 2.60 29.61
CA ARG A 5 -4.61 2.87 28.47
C ARG A 5 -4.59 1.61 27.60
N ILE A 6 -5.28 1.62 26.47
CA ILE A 6 -5.15 0.56 25.46
C ILE A 6 -3.71 0.63 24.96
N ARG A 7 -2.89 -0.33 25.38
CA ARG A 7 -1.53 -0.50 24.85
C ARG A 7 -1.66 -1.41 23.63
N THR A 8 -1.94 -0.84 22.47
CA THR A 8 -1.78 -1.56 21.21
C THR A 8 -0.32 -1.98 21.11
N VAL A 9 -0.07 -3.29 21.08
CA VAL A 9 1.26 -3.84 20.90
C VAL A 9 1.70 -3.51 19.48
N PHE A 10 2.74 -2.68 19.34
CA PHE A 10 3.31 -2.32 18.06
C PHE A 10 4.26 -3.43 17.60
N ASP A 11 3.77 -4.38 16.78
CA ASP A 11 4.58 -5.44 16.20
C ASP A 11 5.26 -4.98 14.91
N ILE A 12 6.52 -4.55 15.04
CA ILE A 12 7.33 -4.11 13.90
C ILE A 12 7.64 -5.24 12.91
N GLN A 13 7.68 -6.51 13.34
CA GLN A 13 7.96 -7.62 12.43
C GLN A 13 6.74 -7.91 11.56
N ALA A 14 5.54 -7.79 12.10
CA ALA A 14 4.31 -7.82 11.31
C ALA A 14 4.31 -6.72 10.24
N ILE A 15 4.56 -5.47 10.65
CA ILE A 15 4.58 -4.33 9.72
C ILE A 15 5.62 -4.53 8.62
N ARG A 16 6.84 -4.98 8.93
CA ARG A 16 7.89 -5.20 7.92
C ARG A 16 7.52 -6.26 6.88
N ARG A 17 6.74 -7.28 7.25
CA ARG A 17 6.26 -8.31 6.31
C ARG A 17 5.29 -7.74 5.27
N ASP A 18 4.59 -6.67 5.61
CA ASP A 18 3.69 -6.00 4.67
C ASP A 18 4.45 -5.24 3.56
N PHE A 19 5.75 -4.97 3.70
CA PHE A 19 6.58 -4.31 2.68
C PHE A 19 7.50 -5.33 1.99
N PRO A 20 7.08 -5.94 0.86
CA PRO A 20 7.74 -7.12 0.32
C PRO A 20 9.21 -6.87 -0.06
N ILE A 21 9.52 -5.66 -0.52
CA ILE A 21 10.88 -5.27 -0.91
C ILE A 21 11.89 -5.32 0.24
N LEU A 22 11.44 -5.22 1.50
CA LEU A 22 12.34 -5.30 2.66
C LEU A 22 12.92 -6.71 2.90
N LEU A 23 12.41 -7.73 2.21
CA LEU A 23 12.98 -9.08 2.19
C LEU A 23 14.13 -9.23 1.17
N ARG A 24 14.31 -8.25 0.28
CA ARG A 24 15.32 -8.30 -0.78
C ARG A 24 16.75 -8.17 -0.22
N GLN A 25 17.70 -8.80 -0.90
CA GLN A 25 19.12 -8.53 -0.72
C GLN A 25 19.68 -7.58 -1.79
N VAL A 26 20.58 -6.69 -1.39
CA VAL A 26 21.32 -5.78 -2.27
C VAL A 26 22.81 -5.98 -1.99
N HIS A 27 23.60 -6.25 -3.04
CA HIS A 27 25.02 -6.63 -2.93
C HIS A 27 25.26 -7.80 -1.95
N GLY A 28 24.38 -8.81 -1.96
CA GLY A 28 24.46 -9.99 -1.10
C GLY A 28 24.18 -9.72 0.39
N LYS A 29 23.65 -8.55 0.75
CA LYS A 29 23.32 -8.17 2.13
C LYS A 29 21.83 -7.80 2.28
N PRO A 30 21.22 -7.98 3.46
CA PRO A 30 19.85 -7.54 3.70
C PRO A 30 19.68 -6.04 3.41
N LEU A 31 18.58 -5.67 2.75
CA LEU A 31 18.27 -4.28 2.46
C LEU A 31 18.02 -3.47 3.75
N VAL A 32 18.75 -2.38 3.91
CA VAL A 32 18.49 -1.33 4.91
C VAL A 32 18.22 -0.03 4.15
N TYR A 33 16.95 0.31 3.97
CA TYR A 33 16.52 1.47 3.19
C TYR A 33 16.34 2.70 4.10
N LEU A 34 17.30 3.62 4.08
CA LEU A 34 17.32 4.85 4.90
C LEU A 34 17.06 6.13 4.11
N ASP A 35 16.54 6.00 2.89
CA ASP A 35 16.24 7.14 2.00
C ASP A 35 14.72 7.43 1.91
N ASN A 36 14.01 7.21 3.03
CA ASN A 36 12.55 7.37 3.08
C ASN A 36 12.08 8.81 2.84
N ALA A 37 12.96 9.79 3.02
CA ALA A 37 12.66 11.20 2.76
C ALA A 37 12.55 11.52 1.26
N ALA A 38 13.27 10.79 0.40
CA ALA A 38 13.14 10.93 -1.04
C ALA A 38 11.91 10.17 -1.57
N THR A 39 11.69 8.93 -1.13
CA THR A 39 10.46 8.16 -1.41
C THR A 39 10.31 7.00 -0.44
N THR A 40 9.09 6.49 -0.28
CA THR A 40 8.78 5.38 0.64
C THR A 40 8.53 4.08 -0.11
N GLN A 41 8.86 2.96 0.53
CA GLN A 41 8.46 1.63 0.06
C GLN A 41 6.94 1.46 0.21
N LYS A 42 6.35 0.60 -0.63
CA LYS A 42 4.90 0.41 -0.68
C LYS A 42 4.51 -0.91 0.02
N PRO A 43 3.51 -0.89 0.91
CA PRO A 43 3.01 -2.11 1.50
C PRO A 43 2.20 -2.90 0.45
N ARG A 44 2.00 -4.20 0.70
CA ARG A 44 1.29 -5.14 -0.16
C ARG A 44 -0.11 -4.64 -0.51
N ALA A 45 -0.86 -4.14 0.47
CA ALA A 45 -2.21 -3.61 0.24
C ALA A 45 -2.27 -2.49 -0.82
N VAL A 46 -1.27 -1.60 -0.85
CA VAL A 46 -1.21 -0.52 -1.86
C VAL A 46 -0.88 -1.08 -3.24
N ILE A 47 0.04 -2.05 -3.30
CA ILE A 47 0.40 -2.72 -4.56
C ILE A 47 -0.81 -3.46 -5.11
N ASP A 48 -1.49 -4.24 -4.28
CA ASP A 48 -2.62 -5.07 -4.69
C ASP A 48 -3.82 -4.21 -5.12
N ALA A 49 -4.06 -3.07 -4.47
CA ALA A 49 -5.09 -2.12 -4.90
C ALA A 49 -4.78 -1.55 -6.30
N LEU A 50 -3.54 -1.16 -6.57
CA LEU A 50 -3.12 -0.68 -7.89
C LEU A 50 -3.25 -1.78 -8.96
N VAL A 51 -2.81 -3.00 -8.64
CA VAL A 51 -2.93 -4.16 -9.54
C VAL A 51 -4.40 -4.43 -9.85
N HIS A 52 -5.25 -4.52 -8.82
CA HIS A 52 -6.67 -4.78 -8.98
C HIS A 52 -7.34 -3.73 -9.88
N PHE A 53 -7.07 -2.44 -9.63
CA PHE A 53 -7.58 -1.35 -10.45
C PHE A 53 -7.19 -1.52 -11.92
N TYR A 54 -5.90 -1.77 -12.21
CA TYR A 54 -5.45 -1.91 -13.59
C TYR A 54 -5.97 -3.16 -14.29
N GLU A 55 -6.20 -4.25 -13.54
CA GLU A 55 -6.72 -5.51 -14.09
C GLU A 55 -8.23 -5.49 -14.32
N HIS A 56 -9.00 -4.74 -13.53
CA HIS A 56 -10.47 -4.86 -13.52
C HIS A 56 -11.22 -3.56 -13.79
N GLN A 57 -10.63 -2.39 -13.48
CA GLN A 57 -11.36 -1.12 -13.32
C GLN A 57 -10.70 0.04 -14.07
N ASN A 58 -9.74 -0.24 -14.96
CA ASN A 58 -9.00 0.81 -15.65
C ASN A 58 -9.87 1.53 -16.69
N ALA A 59 -10.30 2.75 -16.36
CA ALA A 59 -10.96 3.66 -17.29
C ALA A 59 -10.66 5.13 -16.95
N ASN A 60 -11.02 6.02 -17.88
CA ASN A 60 -10.87 7.45 -17.66
C ASN A 60 -11.88 7.95 -16.62
N ILE A 61 -11.36 8.42 -15.49
CA ILE A 61 -12.14 9.01 -14.39
C ILE A 61 -12.77 10.35 -14.81
N HIS A 62 -13.98 10.62 -14.33
CA HIS A 62 -14.79 11.84 -14.58
C HIS A 62 -15.49 12.02 -15.94
N ARG A 63 -15.06 11.38 -17.04
CA ARG A 63 -15.62 11.64 -18.40
C ARG A 63 -16.33 10.46 -19.06
N ALA A 64 -16.39 9.32 -18.39
CA ALA A 64 -16.96 8.10 -18.94
C ALA A 64 -18.36 7.83 -18.34
N ILE A 65 -19.37 7.76 -19.21
CA ILE A 65 -20.77 7.41 -18.87
C ILE A 65 -21.06 5.90 -19.00
N HIS A 66 -20.01 5.09 -19.03
CA HIS A 66 -20.10 3.64 -19.16
C HIS A 66 -19.53 2.98 -17.90
N THR A 67 -19.96 1.74 -17.64
CA THR A 67 -19.74 1.01 -16.38
C THR A 67 -18.31 1.09 -15.85
N LEU A 68 -17.29 0.79 -16.67
CA LEU A 68 -15.90 0.85 -16.22
C LEU A 68 -15.46 2.27 -15.79
N GLY A 69 -16.00 3.31 -16.41
CA GLY A 69 -15.74 4.70 -16.04
C GLY A 69 -16.34 5.11 -14.70
N GLU A 70 -17.55 4.63 -14.43
CA GLU A 70 -18.22 4.83 -13.14
C GLU A 70 -17.47 4.08 -12.03
N GLU A 71 -17.09 2.82 -12.28
CA GLU A 71 -16.29 2.00 -11.35
C GLU A 71 -14.92 2.63 -11.07
N ALA A 72 -14.21 3.10 -12.11
CA ALA A 72 -12.92 3.77 -11.95
C ALA A 72 -13.04 5.04 -11.10
N THR A 73 -14.10 5.83 -11.33
CA THR A 73 -14.33 7.08 -10.58
C THR A 73 -14.62 6.76 -9.11
N ALA A 74 -15.46 5.76 -8.84
CA ALA A 74 -15.85 5.38 -7.49
C ALA A 74 -14.70 4.81 -6.63
N VAL A 75 -13.68 4.19 -7.24
CA VAL A 75 -12.50 3.66 -6.52
C VAL A 75 -11.41 4.71 -6.34
N TYR A 76 -11.40 5.75 -7.19
CA TYR A 76 -10.43 6.84 -7.11
C TYR A 76 -10.82 7.94 -6.13
N GLU A 77 -12.12 8.26 -6.03
CA GLU A 77 -12.68 9.25 -5.09
C GLU A 77 -12.84 8.69 -3.67
#